data_AF-A0A7V8W8U9-F1
#
_entry.id   AF-A0A7V8W8U9-F1
#
_cell.length_a   1.000
_cell.length_b   1.000
_cell.length_c   1.000
_cell.angle_alpha   90.00
_cell.angle_beta   90.00
_cell.angle_gamma   90.00
#
_symmetry.space_group_name_H-M   'P 1'
#
loop_
_entity.id
_entity.type
_entity.pdbx_description
1 polymer ?
#
loop_
_entity_poly.entity_id
_entity_poly.type
_entity_poly.pdbx_seq_one_letter_code
_entity_poly.pdbx_strand_id
1 'polypeptide(L)'
;MNDTVISHGGPMRGVRKGFLSLRTKLVLFISLIIIGVCSGLSWYFIHQQADTMTQSLLETGTILVKNLAHNSRYAAIIEDRVVLEEYIAGVLEGEEVVYAVITAANGSVLASATKGRLSARSITRVSKNSLYPSRTLTDRLFHSAALDPMIEPFVEEGGAEIIYDFGMPILRRPTPQS
;
A
#
# COMPACT_ATOMS: atom_id res chain seq x y z
N MET A 1 -36.70 8.57 -81.82
CA MET A 1 -37.97 7.94 -81.39
C MET A 1 -37.63 6.60 -80.77
N ASN A 2 -37.76 6.33 -79.47
CA ASN A 2 -38.75 6.84 -78.52
C ASN A 2 -38.14 7.43 -77.24
N ASP A 3 -38.83 8.45 -76.76
CA ASP A 3 -38.66 9.16 -75.51
C ASP A 3 -39.17 8.38 -74.29
N THR A 4 -38.90 8.97 -73.12
CA THR A 4 -39.66 8.93 -71.85
C THR A 4 -39.47 7.75 -70.89
N VAL A 5 -39.42 7.90 -69.56
CA VAL A 5 -39.17 8.98 -68.58
C VAL A 5 -39.28 8.28 -67.21
N ILE A 6 -38.36 8.61 -66.28
CA ILE A 6 -38.51 8.78 -64.81
C ILE A 6 -39.32 7.71 -64.02
N SER A 7 -38.74 7.15 -62.94
CA SER A 7 -39.11 7.55 -61.56
C SER A 7 -38.56 6.64 -60.45
N HIS A 8 -38.04 7.34 -59.43
CA HIS A 8 -37.93 7.06 -58.01
C HIS A 8 -38.47 5.74 -57.42
N GLY A 9 -37.67 5.19 -56.49
CA GLY A 9 -38.22 4.43 -55.37
C GLY A 9 -37.20 3.59 -54.62
N GLY A 10 -36.39 4.18 -53.74
CA GLY A 10 -35.98 3.43 -52.54
C GLY A 10 -37.25 3.07 -51.76
N PRO A 11 -37.30 1.92 -51.07
CA PRO A 11 -37.05 2.07 -49.64
C PRO A 11 -36.46 0.83 -48.92
N MET A 12 -35.94 1.14 -47.73
CA MET A 12 -35.94 0.34 -46.50
C MET A 12 -34.89 -0.76 -46.35
N ARG A 13 -33.83 -0.38 -45.62
CA ARG A 13 -33.16 -1.20 -44.60
C ARG A 13 -34.22 -1.99 -43.82
N GLY A 14 -34.46 -3.23 -44.26
CA GLY A 14 -35.15 -4.22 -43.48
C GLY A 14 -34.25 -4.61 -42.31
N VAL A 15 -34.34 -3.87 -41.20
CA VAL A 15 -34.02 -4.43 -39.88
C VAL A 15 -35.01 -5.55 -39.70
N ARG A 16 -34.62 -6.77 -40.10
CA ARG A 16 -35.38 -7.98 -39.84
C ARG A 16 -35.45 -8.12 -38.32
N LYS A 17 -36.51 -7.60 -37.70
CA LYS A 17 -37.02 -8.10 -36.42
C LYS A 17 -37.56 -9.51 -36.70
N GLY A 18 -36.65 -10.45 -36.91
CA GLY A 18 -36.96 -11.86 -36.89
C GLY A 18 -37.45 -12.17 -35.49
N PHE A 19 -38.61 -12.81 -35.39
CA PHE A 19 -39.09 -13.39 -34.14
C PHE A 19 -38.01 -14.33 -33.62
N LEU A 20 -37.22 -13.85 -32.65
CA LEU A 20 -36.17 -14.62 -32.01
C LEU A 20 -36.82 -15.87 -31.42
N SER A 21 -36.42 -17.03 -31.94
CA SER A 21 -36.80 -18.33 -31.37
C SER A 21 -36.58 -18.30 -29.86
N LEU A 22 -37.49 -18.90 -29.09
CA LEU A 22 -37.41 -18.94 -27.62
C LEU A 22 -36.03 -19.42 -27.14
N ARG A 23 -35.39 -20.30 -27.94
CA ARG A 23 -34.02 -20.78 -27.76
C ARG A 23 -32.99 -19.64 -27.75
N THR A 24 -33.05 -18.72 -28.71
CA THR A 24 -32.13 -17.58 -28.77
C THR A 24 -32.36 -16.62 -27.61
N LYS A 25 -33.62 -16.38 -27.21
CA LYS A 25 -33.96 -15.53 -26.07
C LYS A 25 -33.45 -16.12 -24.74
N LEU A 26 -33.54 -17.44 -24.59
CA LEU A 26 -33.02 -18.17 -23.43
C LEU A 26 -31.49 -18.14 -23.38
N VAL A 27 -30.82 -18.39 -24.50
CA VAL A 27 -29.36 -18.30 -24.59
C VAL A 27 -28.88 -16.89 -24.24
N LEU A 28 -29.52 -15.85 -24.79
CA LEU A 28 -29.17 -14.46 -24.52
C LEU A 28 -29.38 -14.09 -23.04
N PHE A 29 -30.46 -14.59 -22.43
CA PHE A 29 -30.73 -14.39 -21.01
C PHE A 29 -29.68 -15.07 -20.11
N ILE A 30 -29.31 -16.32 -20.40
CA ILE A 30 -28.27 -17.03 -19.67
C ILE A 30 -26.91 -16.33 -19.83
N SER A 31 -26.54 -15.93 -21.05
CA SER A 31 -25.30 -15.18 -21.29
C SER A 31 -25.26 -13.87 -20.50
N LEU A 32 -26.38 -13.15 -20.42
CA LEU A 32 -26.48 -11.90 -19.67
C LEU A 32 -26.32 -12.14 -18.16
N ILE A 33 -26.91 -13.21 -17.63
CA ILE A 33 -26.71 -13.62 -16.23
C ILE A 33 -25.24 -13.95 -15.97
N ILE A 34 -24.61 -14.75 -16.84
CA ILE A 34 -23.19 -15.12 -16.70
C ILE A 34 -22.32 -13.86 -16.70
N ILE A 35 -22.51 -12.95 -17.65
CA ILE A 35 -21.76 -11.70 -17.73
C ILE A 35 -21.98 -10.87 -16.46
N GLY A 36 -23.21 -10.77 -15.96
CA GLY A 36 -23.54 -10.04 -14.74
C GLY A 36 -22.83 -10.64 -13.51
N VAL A 37 -22.89 -11.95 -13.35
CA VAL A 37 -22.24 -12.67 -12.25
C VAL A 37 -20.72 -12.55 -12.33
N CYS A 38 -20.12 -12.79 -13.50
CA CYS A 38 -18.68 -12.63 -13.71
C CYS A 38 -18.23 -11.19 -13.46
N SER A 39 -18.98 -10.18 -13.93
CA SER A 39 -18.66 -8.77 -13.69
C SER A 39 -18.76 -8.41 -12.22
N GLY A 40 -19.80 -8.89 -11.52
CA GLY A 40 -19.97 -8.67 -10.08
C GLY A 40 -18.85 -9.33 -9.27
N LEU A 41 -18.49 -10.57 -9.61
CA LEU A 41 -17.35 -11.27 -9.00
C LEU A 41 -16.03 -10.55 -9.25
N SER A 42 -15.75 -10.12 -10.48
CA SER A 42 -14.55 -9.34 -10.80
C SER A 42 -14.50 -8.02 -10.03
N TRP A 43 -15.61 -7.29 -9.95
CA TRP A 43 -15.70 -6.05 -9.18
C TRP A 43 -15.45 -6.26 -7.70
N TYR A 44 -16.09 -7.29 -7.12
CA TYR A 44 -15.91 -7.68 -5.72
C TYR A 44 -14.48 -8.09 -5.42
N PHE A 45 -13.88 -8.92 -6.27
CA PHE A 45 -12.50 -9.40 -6.09
C PHE A 45 -11.49 -8.24 -6.15
N ILE A 46 -11.68 -7.29 -7.07
CA ILE A 46 -10.82 -6.10 -7.20
C ILE A 46 -10.95 -5.17 -5.99
N HIS A 47 -12.16 -4.98 -5.46
CA HIS A 47 -12.36 -4.13 -4.28
C HIS A 47 -11.78 -4.78 -3.01
N GLN A 48 -11.95 -6.10 -2.83
CA GLN A 48 -11.47 -6.79 -1.64
C GLN A 48 -9.94 -6.87 -1.58
N GLN A 49 -9.27 -6.96 -2.73
CA GLN A 49 -7.85 -7.26 -2.78
C GLN A 49 -6.96 -6.08 -2.39
N ALA A 50 -7.37 -4.84 -2.72
CA ALA A 50 -6.60 -3.63 -2.36
C ALA A 50 -6.60 -3.35 -0.86
N ASP A 51 -7.75 -3.50 -0.20
CA ASP A 51 -7.88 -3.26 1.24
C ASP A 51 -7.17 -4.35 2.06
N THR A 52 -7.26 -5.61 1.62
CA THR A 52 -6.60 -6.74 2.28
C THR A 52 -5.07 -6.62 2.19
N MET A 53 -4.53 -6.18 1.05
CA MET A 53 -3.08 -5.96 0.89
C MET A 53 -2.57 -4.86 1.81
N THR A 54 -3.29 -3.73 1.88
CA THR A 54 -2.90 -2.61 2.76
C THR A 54 -2.96 -3.03 4.23
N GLN A 55 -4.01 -3.76 4.63
CA GLN A 55 -4.12 -4.24 6.00
C GLN A 55 -3.00 -5.21 6.37
N SER A 56 -2.64 -6.12 5.46
CA SER A 56 -1.52 -7.04 5.66
C SER A 56 -0.19 -6.29 5.82
N LEU A 57 0.06 -5.26 5.01
CA LEU A 57 1.25 -4.41 5.13
C LEU A 57 1.32 -3.72 6.49
N LEU A 58 0.19 -3.15 6.95
CA LEU A 58 0.10 -2.48 8.25
C LEU A 58 0.29 -3.45 9.41
N GLU A 59 -0.26 -4.66 9.32
CA GLU A 59 -0.10 -5.70 10.34
C GLU A 59 1.35 -6.18 10.42
N THR A 60 1.97 -6.49 9.28
CA THR A 60 3.40 -6.85 9.21
C THR A 60 4.29 -5.75 9.77
N GLY A 61 4.09 -4.49 9.35
CA GLY A 61 4.86 -3.35 9.85
C GLY A 61 4.71 -3.15 11.37
N THR A 62 3.49 -3.34 11.89
CA THR A 62 3.19 -3.28 13.34
C THR A 62 3.94 -4.38 14.10
N ILE A 63 3.98 -5.61 13.57
CA ILE A 63 4.70 -6.72 14.20
C ILE A 63 6.21 -6.45 14.20
N LEU A 64 6.75 -5.99 13.07
CA LEU A 64 8.18 -5.68 12.93
C LEU A 64 8.61 -4.59 13.91
N VAL A 65 7.88 -3.48 14.00
CA VAL A 65 8.25 -2.39 14.92
C VAL A 65 8.11 -2.79 16.39
N LYS A 66 7.10 -3.63 16.73
CA LYS A 66 6.94 -4.19 18.09
C LYS A 66 8.11 -5.10 18.46
N ASN A 67 8.48 -6.01 17.57
CA ASN A 67 9.61 -6.92 17.79
C ASN A 67 10.93 -6.17 17.86
N LEU A 68 11.14 -5.18 16.98
CA LEU A 68 12.33 -4.34 17.01
C LEU A 68 12.43 -3.56 18.33
N ALA A 69 11.34 -2.93 18.77
CA ALA A 69 11.31 -2.20 20.03
C ALA A 69 11.57 -3.12 21.24
N HIS A 70 11.01 -4.34 21.22
CA HIS A 70 11.23 -5.32 22.27
C HIS A 70 12.69 -5.80 22.34
N ASN A 71 13.24 -6.23 21.21
CA ASN A 71 14.60 -6.77 21.12
C ASN A 71 15.66 -5.69 21.38
N SER A 72 15.42 -4.48 20.87
CA SER A 72 16.33 -3.35 21.04
C SER A 72 16.32 -2.75 22.44
N ARG A 73 15.40 -3.14 23.32
CA ARG A 73 15.22 -2.48 24.63
C ARG A 73 16.48 -2.45 25.47
N TYR A 74 17.15 -3.59 25.62
CA TYR A 74 18.37 -3.65 26.43
C TYR A 74 19.53 -2.92 25.73
N ALA A 75 19.74 -3.20 24.44
CA ALA A 75 20.80 -2.58 23.66
C ALA A 75 20.64 -1.04 23.58
N ALA A 76 19.41 -0.53 23.53
CA ALA A 76 19.13 0.90 23.55
C ALA A 76 19.40 1.55 24.92
N ILE A 77 19.21 0.83 26.03
CA ILE A 77 19.50 1.33 27.38
C ILE A 77 21.00 1.52 27.59
N ILE A 78 21.82 0.58 27.12
CA ILE A 78 23.28 0.64 27.24
C ILE A 78 23.94 1.29 26.02
N GLU A 79 23.14 1.77 25.07
CA GLU A 79 23.57 2.35 23.79
C GLU A 79 24.57 1.48 23.02
N ASP A 80 24.38 0.17 23.02
CA ASP A 80 25.19 -0.78 22.25
C ASP A 80 24.85 -0.69 20.77
N ARG A 81 25.55 0.21 20.08
CA ARG A 81 25.32 0.52 18.66
C ARG A 81 25.52 -0.69 17.75
N VAL A 82 26.47 -1.56 18.07
CA VAL A 82 26.77 -2.74 17.25
C VAL A 82 25.56 -3.70 17.24
N VAL A 83 25.01 -3.98 18.42
CA VAL A 83 23.82 -4.83 18.54
C VAL A 83 22.58 -4.16 17.93
N LEU A 84 22.42 -2.85 18.11
CA LEU A 84 21.31 -2.10 17.51
C LEU A 84 21.35 -2.10 15.97
N GLU A 85 22.55 -2.03 15.38
CA GLU A 85 22.74 -2.14 13.94
C GLU A 85 22.37 -3.54 13.42
N GLU A 86 22.71 -4.60 14.16
CA GLU A 86 22.32 -5.98 13.82
C GLU A 86 20.79 -6.16 13.84
N TYR A 87 20.11 -5.61 14.84
CA TYR A 87 18.64 -5.65 14.90
C TYR A 87 17.98 -4.89 13.75
N ILE A 88 18.52 -3.72 13.40
CA ILE A 88 18.05 -2.96 12.23
C ILE A 88 18.30 -3.75 10.94
N ALA A 89 19.45 -4.41 10.80
CA ALA A 89 19.78 -5.22 9.64
C ALA A 89 18.76 -6.35 9.46
N GLY A 90 18.43 -7.08 10.53
CA GLY A 90 17.42 -8.15 10.49
C GLY A 90 16.03 -7.66 10.09
N VAL A 91 15.60 -6.48 10.54
CA VAL A 91 14.31 -5.89 10.13
C VAL A 91 14.34 -5.45 8.66
N LEU A 92 15.47 -4.95 8.17
CA LEU A 92 15.64 -4.52 6.79
C LEU A 92 15.66 -5.67 5.78
N GLU A 93 15.85 -6.91 6.21
CA GLU A 93 15.72 -8.08 5.32
C GLU A 93 14.29 -8.20 4.76
N GLY A 94 13.27 -7.74 5.49
CA GLY A 94 11.87 -7.74 5.04
C GLY A 94 11.68 -6.89 3.79
N GLU A 95 11.10 -7.44 2.72
CA GLU A 95 10.97 -6.81 1.40
C GLU A 95 10.30 -5.42 1.47
N GLU A 96 9.25 -5.33 2.28
CA GLU A 96 8.38 -4.15 2.45
C GLU A 96 9.01 -3.04 3.31
N VAL A 97 10.11 -3.32 4.02
CA VAL A 97 10.79 -2.35 4.88
C VAL A 97 11.74 -1.49 4.06
N VAL A 98 11.60 -0.16 4.16
CA VAL A 98 12.41 0.80 3.39
C VAL A 98 13.55 1.40 4.23
N TYR A 99 13.30 1.62 5.52
CA TYR A 99 14.28 2.15 6.47
C TYR A 99 13.94 1.67 7.89
N ALA A 100 14.91 1.79 8.79
CA ALA A 100 14.69 1.70 10.23
C ALA A 100 15.64 2.67 10.94
N VAL A 101 15.16 3.26 12.04
CA VAL A 101 15.91 4.21 12.87
C VAL A 101 15.60 3.92 14.32
N ILE A 102 16.64 3.84 15.14
CA ILE A 102 16.54 3.78 16.61
C ILE A 102 17.16 5.05 17.16
N THR A 103 16.40 5.77 17.97
CA THR A 103 16.85 7.02 18.61
C THR A 103 16.91 6.89 20.12
N ALA A 104 17.87 7.57 20.74
CA ALA A 104 17.90 7.76 22.18
C ALA A 104 16.80 8.73 22.65
N ALA A 105 16.60 8.81 23.97
CA ALA A 105 15.58 9.68 24.58
C ALA A 105 15.80 11.19 24.32
N ASN A 106 17.00 11.59 23.92
CA ASN A 106 17.36 12.95 23.53
C ASN A 106 17.19 13.21 22.02
N GLY A 107 16.65 12.25 21.25
CA GLY A 107 16.49 12.35 19.81
C GLY A 107 17.77 12.14 18.98
N SER A 108 18.89 11.77 19.61
CA SER A 108 20.10 11.37 18.89
C SER A 108 19.91 9.98 18.28
N VAL A 109 20.46 9.76 17.08
CA VAL A 109 20.37 8.46 16.39
C VAL A 109 21.38 7.50 17.00
N LEU A 110 20.89 6.36 17.48
CA LEU A 110 21.73 5.26 17.98
C LEU A 110 22.15 4.33 16.85
N ALA A 111 21.20 3.95 16.00
CA ALA A 111 21.42 3.16 14.79
C ALA A 111 20.40 3.53 13.72
N SER A 112 20.79 3.44 12.44
CA SER A 112 19.88 3.71 11.33
C SER A 112 20.38 3.04 10.05
N ALA A 113 19.46 2.51 9.25
CA ALA A 113 19.77 2.06 7.90
C ALA A 113 18.56 2.23 6.97
N THR A 114 18.82 2.26 5.67
CA THR A 114 17.83 2.53 4.63
C THR A 114 18.20 1.80 3.34
N LYS A 115 17.20 1.26 2.64
CA LYS A 115 17.34 0.72 1.28
C LYS A 115 17.48 1.85 0.24
N GLY A 116 17.25 3.09 0.65
CA GLY A 116 17.29 4.27 -0.20
C GLY A 116 16.01 4.48 -1.01
N ARG A 117 16.03 5.47 -1.89
CA ARG A 117 14.88 5.87 -2.71
C ARG A 117 14.68 4.96 -3.92
N LEU A 118 13.43 4.80 -4.34
CA LEU A 118 13.14 4.25 -5.66
C LEU A 118 13.62 5.23 -6.73
N SER A 119 14.33 4.72 -7.73
CA SER A 119 14.69 5.54 -8.88
C SER A 119 13.54 5.52 -9.87
N ALA A 120 13.09 6.68 -10.37
CA ALA A 120 12.06 6.75 -11.41
C ALA A 120 12.41 5.96 -12.70
N ARG A 121 13.66 5.50 -12.83
CA ARG A 121 14.19 4.73 -13.96
C ARG A 121 14.47 3.25 -13.64
N SER A 122 14.29 2.80 -12.40
CA SER A 122 14.59 1.43 -11.98
C SER A 122 13.68 0.95 -10.85
N ILE A 123 13.29 -0.33 -10.90
CA ILE A 123 12.53 -1.01 -9.84
C ILE A 123 13.42 -1.23 -8.59
N THR A 124 14.74 -1.02 -8.71
CA THR A 124 15.70 -1.19 -7.61
C THR A 124 15.92 0.13 -6.86
N ARG A 125 15.81 0.08 -5.52
CA ARG A 125 16.14 1.21 -4.64
C ARG A 125 17.65 1.50 -4.65
N VAL A 126 18.01 2.78 -4.68
CA VAL A 126 19.40 3.23 -4.71
C VAL A 126 19.77 3.83 -3.35
N SER A 127 20.55 3.07 -2.57
CA SER A 127 21.03 3.43 -1.22
C SER A 127 21.71 4.81 -1.14
N LYS A 128 22.29 5.30 -2.24
CA LYS A 128 22.98 6.60 -2.32
C LYS A 128 22.08 7.80 -1.99
N ASN A 129 20.77 7.65 -2.11
CA ASN A 129 19.79 8.65 -1.69
C ASN A 129 19.09 8.13 -0.43
N SER A 130 19.56 8.51 0.75
CA SER A 130 18.93 8.12 2.01
C SER A 130 17.48 8.58 2.06
N LEU A 131 16.57 7.64 2.32
CA LEU A 131 15.16 7.91 2.56
C LEU A 131 14.90 7.81 4.06
N TYR A 132 14.60 8.95 4.67
CA TYR A 132 14.10 9.05 6.04
C TYR A 132 12.94 10.06 6.06
N PRO A 133 11.85 9.76 6.78
CA PRO A 133 10.75 10.69 6.96
C PRO A 133 11.17 11.90 7.80
N SER A 134 10.33 12.93 7.82
CA SER A 134 10.47 14.05 8.77
C SER A 134 10.39 13.55 10.21
N ARG A 135 11.10 14.20 11.14
CA ARG A 135 11.09 13.84 12.58
C ARG A 135 9.76 14.05 13.31
N THR A 136 8.73 14.53 12.62
CA THR A 136 7.41 14.85 13.19
C THR A 136 6.76 13.68 13.92
N LEU A 137 6.83 12.46 13.39
CA LEU A 137 6.31 11.27 14.06
C LEU A 137 7.09 10.98 15.36
N THR A 138 8.41 11.05 15.31
CA THR A 138 9.29 10.89 16.47
C THR A 138 8.98 11.92 17.56
N ASP A 139 8.81 13.19 17.17
CA ASP A 139 8.47 14.27 18.10
C ASP A 139 7.12 14.00 18.78
N ARG A 140 6.11 13.55 18.04
CA ARG A 140 4.82 13.17 18.64
C ARG A 140 4.92 11.98 19.58
N LEU A 141 5.73 10.97 19.24
CA LEU A 141 5.97 9.81 20.08
C LEU A 141 6.61 10.19 21.43
N PHE A 142 7.54 11.15 21.44
CA PHE A 142 8.13 11.64 22.69
C PHE A 142 7.13 12.34 23.61
N HIS A 143 6.08 12.94 23.05
CA HIS A 143 5.01 13.60 23.80
C HIS A 143 3.80 12.70 24.07
N SER A 144 3.76 11.49 23.50
CA SER A 144 2.65 10.56 23.58
C SER A 144 2.88 9.51 24.68
N ALA A 145 1.82 9.19 25.43
CA ALA A 145 1.82 8.07 26.37
C ALA A 145 1.41 6.72 25.70
N ALA A 146 1.22 6.72 24.38
CA ALA A 146 0.78 5.57 23.62
C ALA A 146 1.80 4.41 23.72
N LEU A 147 1.30 3.21 23.99
CA LEU A 147 2.07 1.97 23.93
C LEU A 147 1.95 1.27 22.59
N ASP A 148 0.96 1.65 21.80
CA ASP A 148 0.73 1.09 20.49
C ASP A 148 1.56 1.83 19.44
N PRO A 149 1.98 1.15 18.36
CA PRO A 149 2.65 1.78 17.25
C PRO A 149 1.83 2.95 16.70
N MET A 150 2.48 4.10 16.54
CA MET A 150 1.92 5.21 15.78
C MET A 150 2.30 5.03 14.32
N ILE A 151 1.32 5.18 13.43
CA ILE A 151 1.50 5.00 11.99
C ILE A 151 1.11 6.30 11.31
N GLU A 152 1.98 6.83 10.46
CA GLU A 152 1.71 8.00 9.64
C GLU A 152 2.09 7.75 8.18
N PRO A 153 1.16 7.90 7.22
CA PRO A 153 1.51 7.86 5.81
C PRO A 153 2.23 9.15 5.43
N PHE A 154 3.28 9.03 4.62
CA PHE A 154 3.91 10.15 3.94
C PHE A 154 4.16 9.81 2.47
N VAL A 155 4.17 10.85 1.63
CA VAL A 155 4.47 10.71 0.21
C VAL A 155 5.94 11.03 0.01
N GLU A 156 6.67 10.15 -0.67
CA GLU A 156 8.07 10.40 -1.01
C GLU A 156 8.21 11.67 -1.86
N GLU A 157 9.27 12.46 -1.63
CA GLU A 157 9.65 13.58 -2.49
C GLU A 157 9.84 13.11 -3.94
N GLY A 158 8.83 13.33 -4.78
CA GLY A 158 8.73 12.75 -6.13
C GLY A 158 7.34 12.21 -6.46
N GLY A 159 6.48 12.03 -5.45
CA GLY A 159 5.07 11.65 -5.61
C GLY A 159 4.85 10.21 -6.08
N ALA A 160 5.90 9.39 -6.09
CA ALA A 160 5.89 8.08 -6.74
C ALA A 160 5.34 6.95 -5.85
N GLU A 161 5.47 7.06 -4.52
CA GLU A 161 5.13 6.00 -3.57
C GLU A 161 4.56 6.60 -2.27
N ILE A 162 3.52 5.96 -1.73
CA ILE A 162 3.04 6.22 -0.35
C ILE A 162 3.78 5.26 0.56
N ILE A 163 4.46 5.80 1.57
CA ILE A 163 5.21 5.02 2.57
C ILE A 163 4.56 5.25 3.92
N TYR A 164 4.43 4.18 4.70
CA TYR A 164 3.92 4.25 6.06
C TYR A 164 5.10 4.29 7.04
N ASP A 165 5.18 5.37 7.82
CA ASP A 165 6.13 5.52 8.91
C ASP A 165 5.54 4.90 10.19
N PHE A 166 6.24 3.93 10.75
CA PHE A 166 5.86 3.24 11.99
C PHE A 166 6.82 3.64 13.10
N GLY A 167 6.29 4.09 14.23
CA GLY A 167 7.13 4.38 15.38
C GLY A 167 6.53 3.88 16.69
N MET A 168 7.42 3.45 17.57
CA MET A 168 7.06 2.84 18.84
C MET A 168 8.07 3.25 19.93
N PRO A 169 7.60 3.63 21.14
CA PRO A 169 8.51 3.92 22.24
C PRO A 169 9.13 2.63 22.80
N ILE A 170 10.45 2.63 22.99
CA ILE A 170 11.20 1.51 23.58
C ILE A 170 11.17 1.55 25.12
N LEU A 171 10.94 2.73 25.71
CA LEU A 171 10.99 2.98 27.15
C LEU A 171 9.73 3.68 27.64
N ARG A 172 9.21 3.25 28.80
CA ARG A 172 8.36 4.07 29.68
C ARG A 172 9.23 4.58 30.84
N ARG A 173 9.15 5.88 31.16
CA ARG A 173 9.46 6.31 32.53
C ARG A 173 8.49 5.59 33.47
N PRO A 174 8.94 5.04 34.61
CA PRO A 174 8.01 4.66 35.68
C PRO A 174 7.22 5.91 36.04
N THR A 175 5.89 5.81 36.09
CA THR A 175 5.05 6.86 36.68
C THR A 175 5.53 7.07 38.12
N PRO A 176 5.87 8.29 38.55
CA PRO A 176 6.12 8.54 39.96
C PRO A 176 4.82 8.21 40.69
N GLN A 177 4.86 7.25 41.62
CA GLN A 177 3.78 7.07 42.57
C GLN A 177 3.79 8.32 43.47
N SER A 178 2.79 9.17 43.32
CA SER A 178 2.47 10.27 44.22
C SER A 178 1.81 9.77 45.49
#